data_AF-A0A972WQY5-F1
#
_entry.id   AF-A0A972WQY5-F1
#
_cell.length_a   1.000
_cell.length_b   1.000
_cell.length_c   1.000
_cell.angle_alpha   90.00
_cell.angle_beta   90.00
_cell.angle_gamma   90.00
#
_symmetry.space_group_name_H-M   'P 1'
#
loop_
_entity.id
_entity.type
_entity.pdbx_description
1 polymer ?
#
loop_
_entity_poly.entity_id
_entity_poly.type
_entity_poly.pdbx_seq_one_letter_code
_entity_poly.pdbx_strand_id
1 'polypeptide(L)'
;MLIMIGLTGSGKTSTVERLAERLPIAAVLPDRRELTDAFIIPTVLGARSGRLRDRRERFEATAAFRNRYPGGMGEILAGLECRIDLPEGLLVFDGLRGTAEVSFAVDNLPRALFAAFRVGPATRLSRLCGRDDAFDEMAVDGSAAGPQGGDRDYLQRIRDILINQGFRELVGDADMDRTVNGLSDARVPLDTIARHAAIVVEESRYYDLDTTLAVLQRHAVERTTVVDAEALSVDGLAEAVAAYARRTIAPDDAPTA
;
A
#
# COMPACT_ATOMS: atom_id res chain seq x y z
N MET A 1 0.81 -11.24 15.88
CA MET A 1 1.14 -10.80 14.51
C MET A 1 0.57 -9.40 14.30
N LEU A 2 1.32 -8.53 13.66
CA LEU A 2 0.93 -7.18 13.27
C LEU A 2 0.80 -7.11 11.75
N ILE A 3 -0.36 -6.71 11.26
CA ILE A 3 -0.67 -6.60 9.83
C ILE A 3 -0.76 -5.13 9.44
N MET A 4 0.06 -4.74 8.46
CA MET A 4 0.09 -3.41 7.90
C MET A 4 -0.88 -3.35 6.71
N ILE A 5 -1.82 -2.39 6.76
CA ILE A 5 -2.89 -2.22 5.78
C ILE A 5 -2.72 -0.88 5.09
N GLY A 6 -2.79 -0.86 3.77
CA GLY A 6 -2.79 0.39 3.01
C GLY A 6 -2.32 0.23 1.58
N LEU A 7 -2.53 1.25 0.77
CA LEU A 7 -2.24 1.22 -0.66
C LEU A 7 -0.76 1.50 -0.96
N THR A 8 -0.34 1.35 -2.22
CA THR A 8 1.03 1.69 -2.63
C THR A 8 1.34 3.16 -2.33
N GLY A 9 2.54 3.47 -1.81
CA GLY A 9 2.92 4.84 -1.45
C GLY A 9 2.45 5.30 -0.07
N SER A 10 1.87 4.40 0.75
CA SER A 10 1.42 4.74 2.11
C SER A 10 2.51 4.71 3.18
N GLY A 11 3.74 4.34 2.84
CA GLY A 11 4.88 4.33 3.78
C GLY A 11 5.02 3.05 4.62
N LYS A 12 4.20 2.01 4.41
CA LYS A 12 4.24 0.76 5.20
C LYS A 12 5.62 0.13 5.30
N THR A 13 6.25 -0.16 4.16
CA THR A 13 7.56 -0.83 4.12
C THR A 13 8.63 -0.04 4.89
N SER A 14 8.71 1.27 4.67
CA SER A 14 9.63 2.15 5.43
C SER A 14 9.28 2.20 6.92
N THR A 15 8.01 2.12 7.28
CA THR A 15 7.59 2.02 8.68
C THR A 15 8.00 0.68 9.29
N VAL A 16 7.90 -0.44 8.57
CA VAL A 16 8.35 -1.76 9.05
C VAL A 16 9.85 -1.75 9.35
N GLU A 17 10.67 -1.14 8.48
CA GLU A 17 12.12 -0.99 8.70
C GLU A 17 12.41 -0.25 10.02
N ARG A 18 11.70 0.85 10.28
CA ARG A 18 11.86 1.62 11.53
C ARG A 18 11.22 0.95 12.75
N LEU A 19 10.25 0.06 12.54
CA LEU A 19 9.58 -0.65 13.63
C LEU A 19 10.51 -1.65 14.31
N ALA A 20 11.44 -2.25 13.57
CA ALA A 20 12.43 -3.19 14.09
C ALA A 20 13.35 -2.57 15.17
N GLU A 21 13.51 -1.25 15.16
CA GLU A 21 14.28 -0.52 16.18
C GLU A 21 13.48 -0.27 17.47
N ARG A 22 12.15 -0.49 17.45
CA ARG A 22 11.21 -0.05 18.50
C ARG A 22 10.49 -1.21 19.18
N LEU A 23 10.39 -2.35 18.52
CA LEU A 23 9.71 -3.55 19.00
C LEU A 23 10.56 -4.79 18.71
N PRO A 24 10.49 -5.85 19.55
CA PRO A 24 11.03 -7.14 19.19
C PRO A 24 10.23 -7.71 18.01
N ILE A 25 10.84 -7.78 16.84
CA ILE A 25 10.27 -8.38 15.64
C ILE A 25 10.90 -9.77 15.46
N ALA A 26 10.07 -10.81 15.55
CA ALA A 26 10.48 -12.19 15.33
C ALA A 26 10.81 -12.44 13.86
N ALA A 27 9.95 -11.96 12.96
CA ALA A 27 10.14 -12.00 11.53
C ALA A 27 9.25 -10.99 10.81
N VAL A 28 9.74 -10.49 9.67
CA VAL A 28 8.91 -9.86 8.64
C VAL A 28 8.54 -10.97 7.66
N LEU A 29 7.24 -11.23 7.49
CA LEU A 29 6.72 -12.23 6.56
C LEU A 29 6.92 -11.74 5.11
N PRO A 30 6.98 -12.67 4.11
CA PRO A 30 7.07 -12.29 2.71
C PRO A 30 5.98 -11.29 2.34
N ASP A 31 6.35 -10.24 1.61
CA ASP A 31 5.40 -9.16 1.32
C ASP A 31 4.33 -9.57 0.30
N ARG A 32 3.39 -8.67 0.00
CA ARG A 32 2.38 -8.92 -1.03
C ARG A 32 2.98 -9.28 -2.39
N ARG A 33 4.12 -8.71 -2.80
CA ARG A 33 4.73 -8.96 -4.10
C ARG A 33 5.25 -10.39 -4.15
N GLU A 34 6.00 -10.80 -3.14
CA GLU A 34 6.53 -12.16 -3.00
C GLU A 34 5.40 -13.20 -2.98
N LEU A 35 4.35 -12.98 -2.18
CA LEU A 35 3.21 -13.89 -2.11
C LEU A 35 2.38 -13.91 -3.41
N THR A 36 2.27 -12.78 -4.10
CA THR A 36 1.59 -12.73 -5.40
C THR A 36 2.33 -13.58 -6.43
N ASP A 37 3.66 -13.47 -6.47
CA ASP A 37 4.49 -14.20 -7.43
C ASP A 37 4.58 -15.70 -7.08
N ALA A 38 4.58 -16.04 -5.79
CA ALA A 38 4.63 -17.43 -5.33
C ALA A 38 3.29 -18.17 -5.46
N PHE A 39 2.16 -17.49 -5.22
CA PHE A 39 0.85 -18.16 -5.10
C PHE A 39 -0.18 -17.68 -6.11
N ILE A 40 -0.40 -16.37 -6.23
CA ILE A 40 -1.49 -15.81 -7.04
C ILE A 40 -1.25 -16.04 -8.53
N ILE A 41 -0.11 -15.57 -9.05
CA ILE A 41 0.23 -15.63 -10.47
C ILE A 41 0.27 -17.09 -10.95
N PRO A 42 0.95 -18.04 -10.27
CA PRO A 42 0.92 -19.44 -10.65
C PRO A 42 -0.49 -20.05 -10.63
N THR A 43 -1.32 -19.68 -9.65
CA THR A 43 -2.69 -20.20 -9.54
C THR A 43 -3.60 -19.73 -10.68
N VAL A 44 -3.47 -18.47 -11.09
CA VAL A 44 -4.33 -17.88 -12.12
C VAL A 44 -3.85 -18.22 -13.53
N LEU A 45 -2.53 -18.27 -13.75
CA LEU A 45 -1.94 -18.33 -15.08
C LEU A 45 -1.24 -19.65 -15.40
N GLY A 46 -1.04 -20.52 -14.42
CA GLY A 46 -0.39 -21.82 -14.59
C GLY A 46 0.97 -21.69 -15.27
N ALA A 47 1.16 -22.40 -16.38
CA ALA A 47 2.40 -22.38 -17.17
C ALA A 47 2.79 -21.01 -17.76
N ARG A 48 1.91 -20.00 -17.71
CA ARG A 48 2.19 -18.63 -18.19
C ARG A 48 2.77 -17.71 -17.10
N SER A 49 2.94 -18.20 -15.88
CA SER A 49 3.35 -17.42 -14.70
C SER A 49 4.66 -16.64 -14.86
N GLY A 50 5.67 -17.20 -15.55
CA GLY A 50 6.99 -16.57 -15.72
C GLY A 50 7.06 -15.37 -16.67
N ARG A 51 5.91 -14.82 -17.11
CA ARG A 51 5.84 -13.76 -18.14
C ARG A 51 5.27 -12.42 -17.65
N LEU A 52 4.74 -12.34 -16.42
CA LEU A 52 4.19 -11.07 -15.93
C LEU A 52 5.28 -10.15 -15.39
N ARG A 53 5.66 -9.18 -16.22
CA ARG A 53 6.43 -8.01 -15.78
C ARG A 53 5.55 -6.78 -15.57
N ASP A 54 4.45 -6.68 -16.31
CA ASP A 54 3.57 -5.52 -16.25
C ASP A 54 2.69 -5.53 -14.98
N ARG A 55 2.63 -4.37 -14.31
CA ARG A 55 1.93 -4.23 -13.04
C ARG A 55 0.41 -4.21 -13.17
N ARG A 56 -0.14 -3.77 -14.31
CA ARG A 56 -1.58 -3.86 -14.58
C ARG A 56 -1.99 -5.33 -14.72
N GLU A 57 -1.21 -6.13 -15.45
CA GLU A 57 -1.45 -7.57 -15.55
C GLU A 57 -1.44 -8.23 -14.15
N ARG A 58 -0.58 -7.78 -13.23
CA ARG A 58 -0.57 -8.27 -11.84
C ARG A 58 -1.82 -7.88 -11.06
N PHE A 59 -2.35 -6.67 -11.25
CA PHE A 59 -3.63 -6.27 -10.66
C PHE A 59 -4.78 -7.12 -11.19
N GLU A 60 -4.84 -7.34 -12.50
CA GLU A 60 -5.85 -8.18 -13.16
C GLU A 60 -5.76 -9.63 -12.67
N ALA A 61 -4.55 -10.21 -12.57
CA ALA A 61 -4.35 -11.55 -12.02
C ALA A 61 -4.81 -11.63 -10.55
N THR A 62 -4.49 -10.62 -9.74
CA THR A 62 -4.95 -10.56 -8.35
C THR A 62 -6.47 -10.46 -8.27
N ALA A 63 -7.09 -9.68 -9.16
CA ALA A 63 -8.54 -9.58 -9.24
C ALA A 63 -9.19 -10.91 -9.66
N ALA A 64 -8.62 -11.60 -10.65
CA ALA A 64 -9.09 -12.90 -11.10
C ALA A 64 -8.96 -13.98 -10.01
N PHE A 65 -7.88 -13.95 -9.22
CA PHE A 65 -7.70 -14.84 -8.08
C PHE A 65 -8.84 -14.69 -7.05
N ARG A 66 -9.28 -13.44 -6.80
CA ARG A 66 -10.40 -13.18 -5.86
C ARG A 66 -11.73 -13.77 -6.29
N ASN A 67 -11.93 -14.05 -7.58
CA ASN A 67 -13.14 -14.74 -8.04
C ASN A 67 -13.20 -16.19 -7.53
N ARG A 68 -12.04 -16.82 -7.27
CA ARG A 68 -11.94 -18.17 -6.74
C ARG A 68 -11.70 -18.20 -5.22
N TYR A 69 -10.99 -17.21 -4.70
CA TYR A 69 -10.61 -17.06 -3.30
C TYR A 69 -11.05 -15.66 -2.82
N PRO A 70 -12.32 -15.48 -2.39
CA PRO A 70 -12.88 -14.17 -2.11
C PRO A 70 -12.10 -13.32 -1.10
N GLY A 71 -11.42 -13.93 -0.12
CA GLY A 71 -10.56 -13.25 0.84
C GLY A 71 -9.16 -12.91 0.29
N GLY A 72 -8.82 -13.29 -0.94
CA GLY A 72 -7.62 -12.85 -1.65
C GLY A 72 -6.33 -13.07 -0.86
N MET A 73 -5.54 -12.00 -0.66
CA MET A 73 -4.30 -12.06 0.12
C MET A 73 -4.53 -12.45 1.59
N GLY A 74 -5.71 -12.17 2.15
CA GLY A 74 -6.07 -12.60 3.51
C GLY A 74 -6.15 -14.12 3.65
N GLU A 75 -6.63 -14.82 2.61
CA GLU A 75 -6.65 -16.29 2.58
C GLU A 75 -5.24 -16.87 2.53
N ILE A 76 -4.37 -16.29 1.69
CA ILE A 76 -2.97 -16.71 1.60
C ILE A 76 -2.30 -16.54 2.96
N LEU A 77 -2.43 -15.36 3.58
CA LEU A 77 -1.85 -15.07 4.88
C LEU A 77 -2.32 -16.05 5.96
N ALA A 78 -3.62 -16.35 6.02
CA ALA A 78 -4.19 -17.27 7.00
C ALA A 78 -3.73 -18.72 6.81
N GLY A 79 -3.33 -19.09 5.58
CA GLY A 79 -2.75 -20.39 5.27
C GLY A 79 -1.24 -20.48 5.41
N LEU A 80 -0.53 -19.39 5.75
CA LEU A 80 0.93 -19.44 5.94
C LEU A 80 1.27 -20.13 7.26
N GLU A 81 2.16 -21.12 7.19
CA GLU A 81 2.74 -21.78 8.35
C GLU A 81 4.15 -21.24 8.62
N CYS A 82 4.39 -20.80 9.85
CA CYS A 82 5.71 -20.39 10.31
C CYS A 82 6.44 -21.56 10.98
N ARG A 83 7.76 -21.62 10.83
CA ARG A 83 8.59 -22.57 11.58
C ARG A 83 8.55 -22.22 13.09
N ILE A 84 8.63 -23.24 13.92
CA ILE A 84 8.44 -23.15 15.39
C ILE A 84 9.68 -22.52 16.08
N ASP A 85 10.81 -22.41 15.38
CA ASP A 85 12.11 -21.93 15.89
C ASP A 85 12.36 -20.42 15.70
N LEU A 86 11.29 -19.63 15.53
CA LEU A 86 11.42 -18.18 15.44
C LEU A 86 11.81 -17.56 16.80
N PRO A 87 12.62 -16.48 16.80
CA PRO A 87 12.88 -15.70 18.00
C PRO A 87 11.57 -15.19 18.64
N GLU A 88 11.61 -14.86 19.93
CA GLU A 88 10.50 -14.16 20.58
C GLU A 88 10.28 -12.78 19.95
N GLY A 89 9.02 -12.45 19.67
CA GLY A 89 8.65 -11.15 19.10
C GLY A 89 7.44 -11.21 18.18
N LEU A 90 7.18 -10.09 17.51
CA LEU A 90 6.07 -9.95 16.58
C LEU A 90 6.43 -10.48 15.19
N LEU A 91 5.50 -11.25 14.61
CA LEU A 91 5.41 -11.41 13.17
C LEU A 91 4.81 -10.15 12.55
N VAL A 92 5.43 -9.58 11.53
CA VAL A 92 4.92 -8.41 10.81
C VAL A 92 4.61 -8.80 9.36
N PHE A 93 3.43 -8.42 8.88
CA PHE A 93 3.03 -8.63 7.49
C PHE A 93 2.65 -7.32 6.81
N ASP A 94 3.30 -7.00 5.69
CA ASP A 94 3.00 -5.85 4.85
C ASP A 94 2.37 -6.31 3.53
N GLY A 95 1.03 -6.40 3.48
CA GLY A 95 0.41 -6.92 2.27
C GLY A 95 -1.10 -6.83 2.08
N LEU A 96 -1.88 -6.49 3.11
CA LEU A 96 -3.34 -6.33 2.94
C LEU A 96 -3.69 -4.91 2.45
N ARG A 97 -4.67 -4.84 1.55
CA ARG A 97 -5.09 -3.58 0.90
C ARG A 97 -6.58 -3.37 0.88
N GLY A 98 -7.36 -4.44 0.70
CA GLY A 98 -8.79 -4.33 0.40
C GLY A 98 -9.72 -4.87 1.47
N THR A 99 -10.97 -4.42 1.40
CA THR A 99 -12.07 -4.80 2.28
C THR A 99 -12.19 -6.32 2.43
N ALA A 100 -12.24 -7.07 1.34
CA ALA A 100 -12.41 -8.52 1.39
C ALA A 100 -11.22 -9.23 2.06
N GLU A 101 -9.99 -8.78 1.76
CA GLU A 101 -8.77 -9.33 2.36
C GLU A 101 -8.74 -9.08 3.88
N VAL A 102 -9.16 -7.88 4.29
CA VAL A 102 -9.21 -7.48 5.69
C VAL A 102 -10.34 -8.16 6.43
N SER A 103 -11.55 -8.24 5.87
CA SER A 103 -12.66 -9.00 6.45
C SER A 103 -12.25 -10.44 6.73
N PHE A 104 -11.63 -11.09 5.73
CA PHE A 104 -11.16 -12.47 5.89
C PHE A 104 -10.13 -12.58 7.02
N ALA A 105 -9.15 -11.67 7.07
CA ALA A 105 -8.14 -11.65 8.13
C ALA A 105 -8.75 -11.39 9.51
N VAL A 106 -9.75 -10.50 9.62
CA VAL A 106 -10.44 -10.21 10.87
C VAL A 106 -11.11 -11.48 11.43
N ASP A 107 -11.79 -12.22 10.57
CA ASP A 107 -12.54 -13.42 10.95
C ASP A 107 -11.65 -14.63 11.25
N ASN A 108 -10.53 -14.78 10.52
CA ASN A 108 -9.70 -15.98 10.58
C ASN A 108 -8.40 -15.81 11.40
N LEU A 109 -8.01 -14.57 11.72
CA LEU A 109 -6.81 -14.27 12.50
C LEU A 109 -7.20 -13.49 13.78
N PRO A 110 -7.83 -14.14 14.77
CA PRO A 110 -8.41 -13.45 15.94
C PRO A 110 -7.35 -12.79 16.85
N ARG A 111 -6.09 -13.21 16.75
CA ARG A 111 -4.95 -12.64 17.49
C ARG A 111 -4.10 -11.65 16.67
N ALA A 112 -4.50 -11.35 15.43
CA ALA A 112 -3.82 -10.33 14.65
C ALA A 112 -4.18 -8.93 15.16
N LEU A 113 -3.17 -8.06 15.13
CA LEU A 113 -3.29 -6.61 15.29
C LEU A 113 -3.21 -5.95 13.91
N PHE A 114 -3.92 -4.86 13.71
CA PHE A 114 -4.02 -4.16 12.43
C PHE A 114 -3.52 -2.72 12.56
N ALA A 115 -2.62 -2.31 11.67
CA ALA A 115 -2.17 -0.94 11.53
C ALA A 115 -2.54 -0.44 10.12
N ALA A 116 -3.55 0.42 10.03
CA ALA A 116 -4.05 0.91 8.76
C ALA A 116 -3.55 2.33 8.46
N PHE A 117 -2.88 2.48 7.32
CA PHE A 117 -2.21 3.71 6.90
C PHE A 117 -3.13 4.50 5.98
N ARG A 118 -3.72 5.57 6.50
CA ARG A 118 -4.55 6.49 5.72
C ARG A 118 -3.67 7.51 5.01
N VAL A 119 -3.77 7.55 3.68
CA VAL A 119 -3.06 8.52 2.83
C VAL A 119 -3.87 8.79 1.56
N GLY A 120 -3.95 10.05 1.16
CA GLY A 120 -4.66 10.48 -0.04
C GLY A 120 -3.91 10.15 -1.34
N PRO A 121 -4.61 10.10 -2.49
CA PRO A 121 -4.00 9.82 -3.79
C PRO A 121 -2.89 10.81 -4.18
N ALA A 122 -3.06 12.11 -3.89
CA ALA A 122 -2.07 13.16 -4.15
C ALA A 122 -0.74 12.91 -3.45
N THR A 123 -0.79 12.66 -2.14
CA THR A 123 0.39 12.35 -1.33
C THR A 123 1.05 11.04 -1.77
N ARG A 124 0.26 10.01 -2.09
CA ARG A 124 0.78 8.74 -2.63
C ARG A 124 1.53 8.94 -3.94
N LEU A 125 0.96 9.71 -4.88
CA LEU A 125 1.60 9.99 -6.17
C LEU A 125 2.92 10.73 -5.98
N SER A 126 2.94 11.79 -5.17
CA SER A 126 4.16 12.54 -4.86
C SER A 126 5.27 11.64 -4.30
N ARG A 127 4.92 10.75 -3.35
CA ARG A 127 5.86 9.79 -2.75
C ARG A 127 6.40 8.77 -3.76
N LEU A 128 5.56 8.28 -4.65
CA LEU A 128 5.96 7.33 -5.69
C LEU A 128 6.90 8.01 -6.69
N CYS A 129 6.59 9.22 -7.12
CA CYS A 129 7.45 10.00 -8.02
C CYS A 129 8.81 10.37 -7.42
N GLY A 130 8.93 10.46 -6.09
CA GLY A 130 10.20 10.67 -5.39
C GLY A 130 10.99 9.37 -5.13
N ARG A 131 10.49 8.21 -5.57
CA ARG A 131 11.09 6.89 -5.34
C ARG A 131 11.63 6.31 -6.64
N ASP A 132 12.76 5.61 -6.55
CA ASP A 132 13.30 4.78 -7.63
C ASP A 132 13.08 3.29 -7.27
N ASP A 133 11.96 2.71 -7.71
CA ASP A 133 11.59 1.30 -7.48
C ASP A 133 11.48 0.56 -8.82
N ALA A 134 12.30 -0.47 -9.03
CA ALA A 134 12.36 -1.25 -10.27
C ALA A 134 11.05 -1.99 -10.61
N PHE A 135 10.13 -2.16 -9.65
CA PHE A 135 8.82 -2.79 -9.86
C PHE A 135 7.72 -1.84 -10.37
N ASP A 136 8.05 -0.56 -10.59
CA ASP A 136 7.07 0.42 -11.03
C ASP A 136 6.88 0.45 -12.57
N GLU A 137 7.47 -0.47 -13.33
CA GLU A 137 7.26 -0.61 -14.79
C GLU A 137 5.76 -0.83 -15.12
N MET A 138 5.13 0.19 -15.71
CA MET A 138 3.82 0.10 -16.37
C MET A 138 3.97 0.62 -17.79
N ALA A 139 3.42 -0.09 -18.77
CA ALA A 139 3.31 0.43 -20.12
C ALA A 139 2.39 1.67 -20.10
N VAL A 140 2.96 2.84 -20.36
CA VAL A 140 2.21 4.08 -20.55
C VAL A 140 1.94 4.24 -22.05
N ASP A 141 0.68 4.27 -22.46
CA ASP A 141 0.31 4.58 -23.84
C ASP A 141 0.62 6.06 -24.12
N GLY A 142 1.76 6.31 -24.79
CA GLY A 142 2.09 7.63 -25.35
C GLY A 142 3.48 8.15 -24.99
N SER A 143 4.27 8.46 -26.03
CA SER A 143 5.60 9.07 -25.92
C SER A 143 5.52 10.48 -25.32
N ALA A 144 5.82 10.61 -24.03
CA ALA A 144 6.11 11.91 -23.44
C ALA A 144 7.50 12.37 -23.88
N ALA A 145 7.56 13.16 -24.97
CA ALA A 145 8.80 13.83 -25.39
C ALA A 145 9.38 14.67 -24.25
N GLY A 146 10.71 14.79 -24.15
CA GLY A 146 11.40 15.56 -23.11
C GLY A 146 10.96 17.04 -23.03
N PRO A 147 11.43 17.79 -22.01
CA PRO A 147 11.03 19.18 -21.82
C PRO A 147 11.62 20.06 -22.94
N GLN A 148 10.80 20.45 -23.90
CA GLN A 148 11.06 21.52 -24.86
C GLN A 148 9.86 22.49 -24.79
N GLY A 149 9.85 23.35 -23.77
CA GLY A 149 8.78 24.31 -23.50
C GLY A 149 9.05 25.09 -22.20
N GLY A 150 8.50 26.31 -22.07
CA GLY A 150 8.63 27.12 -20.85
C GLY A 150 7.83 26.57 -19.67
N ASP A 151 8.05 27.08 -18.45
CA ASP A 151 7.46 26.50 -17.21
C ASP A 151 5.91 26.40 -17.25
N ARG A 152 5.22 27.31 -17.95
CA ARG A 152 3.76 27.24 -18.12
C ARG A 152 3.32 26.07 -19.01
N ASP A 153 4.10 25.74 -20.02
CA ASP A 153 3.86 24.57 -20.89
C ASP A 153 4.07 23.27 -20.10
N TYR A 154 5.08 23.24 -19.23
CA TYR A 154 5.36 22.09 -18.37
C TYR A 154 4.21 21.79 -17.39
N LEU A 155 3.69 22.79 -16.68
CA LEU A 155 2.55 22.65 -15.78
C LEU A 155 1.31 22.10 -16.49
N GLN A 156 1.02 22.59 -17.71
CA GLN A 156 -0.10 22.12 -18.49
C GLN A 156 0.08 20.65 -18.89
N ARG A 157 1.28 20.26 -19.33
CA ARG A 157 1.60 18.87 -19.69
C ARG A 157 1.44 17.90 -18.51
N ILE A 158 1.87 18.29 -17.31
CA ILE A 158 1.61 17.50 -16.09
C ILE A 158 0.10 17.33 -15.87
N ARG A 159 -0.66 18.43 -15.93
CA ARG A 159 -2.12 18.39 -15.73
C ARG A 159 -2.79 17.48 -16.76
N ASP A 160 -2.43 17.59 -18.02
CA ASP A 160 -3.00 16.76 -19.10
C ASP A 160 -2.70 15.28 -18.88
N ILE A 161 -1.47 14.94 -18.48
CA ILE A 161 -1.11 13.55 -18.12
C ILE A 161 -1.98 13.04 -16.98
N LEU A 162 -2.11 13.78 -15.88
CA LEU A 162 -2.91 13.35 -14.74
C LEU A 162 -4.39 13.18 -15.10
N ILE A 163 -4.96 14.07 -15.92
CA ILE A 163 -6.32 13.95 -16.42
C ILE A 163 -6.46 12.71 -17.31
N ASN A 164 -5.55 12.51 -18.26
CA ASN A 164 -5.59 11.38 -19.19
C ASN A 164 -5.44 10.03 -18.49
N GLN A 165 -4.72 9.99 -17.37
CA GLN A 165 -4.64 8.79 -16.53
C GLN A 165 -5.86 8.57 -15.63
N GLY A 166 -6.83 9.50 -15.59
CA GLY A 166 -8.02 9.42 -14.73
C GLY A 166 -7.80 9.89 -13.29
N PHE A 167 -6.64 10.50 -12.97
CA PHE A 167 -6.30 10.90 -11.60
C PHE A 167 -7.27 11.95 -11.03
N ARG A 168 -7.88 12.77 -11.90
CA ARG A 168 -8.89 13.77 -11.52
C ARG A 168 -10.12 13.15 -10.85
N GLU A 169 -10.43 11.89 -11.11
CA GLU A 169 -11.56 11.19 -10.48
C GLU A 169 -11.29 10.88 -9.00
N LEU A 170 -10.02 10.93 -8.57
CA LEU A 170 -9.59 10.57 -7.23
C LEU A 170 -9.32 11.77 -6.32
N VAL A 171 -9.22 12.98 -6.87
CA VAL A 171 -8.81 14.18 -6.13
C VAL A 171 -9.68 15.38 -6.49
N GLY A 172 -9.88 16.29 -5.54
CA GLY A 172 -10.56 17.57 -5.81
C GLY A 172 -9.67 18.55 -6.58
N ASP A 173 -10.26 19.64 -7.12
CA ASP A 173 -9.54 20.64 -7.90
C ASP A 173 -8.35 21.27 -7.14
N ALA A 174 -8.54 21.58 -5.85
CA ALA A 174 -7.48 22.14 -5.02
C ALA A 174 -6.30 21.17 -4.82
N ASP A 175 -6.58 19.87 -4.69
CA ASP A 175 -5.55 18.83 -4.58
C ASP A 175 -4.84 18.59 -5.92
N MET A 176 -5.58 18.65 -7.03
CA MET A 176 -5.02 18.58 -8.38
C MET A 176 -4.02 19.72 -8.60
N ASP A 177 -4.39 20.96 -8.28
CA ASP A 177 -3.54 22.12 -8.45
C ASP A 177 -2.28 22.04 -7.58
N ARG A 178 -2.43 21.65 -6.30
CA ARG A 178 -1.29 21.40 -5.41
C ARG A 178 -0.35 20.32 -5.94
N THR A 179 -0.92 19.23 -6.46
CA THR A 179 -0.15 18.10 -7.00
C THR A 179 0.63 18.52 -8.24
N VAL A 180 0.00 19.20 -9.18
CA VAL A 180 0.64 19.70 -10.41
C VAL A 180 1.81 20.64 -10.07
N ASN A 181 1.59 21.60 -9.17
CA ASN A 181 2.63 22.53 -8.74
C ASN A 181 3.79 21.81 -8.04
N GLY A 182 3.50 20.91 -7.09
CA GLY A 182 4.53 20.18 -6.37
C GLY A 182 5.39 19.28 -7.27
N LEU A 183 4.78 18.57 -8.23
CA LEU A 183 5.51 17.76 -9.21
C LEU A 183 6.36 18.63 -10.15
N SER A 184 5.87 19.82 -10.50
CA SER A 184 6.60 20.79 -11.31
C SER A 184 7.81 21.35 -10.57
N ASP A 185 7.63 21.79 -9.33
CA ASP A 185 8.69 22.34 -8.48
C ASP A 185 9.80 21.32 -8.23
N ALA A 186 9.42 20.06 -8.02
CA ALA A 186 10.35 18.94 -7.90
C ALA A 186 10.98 18.49 -9.24
N ARG A 187 10.60 19.10 -10.37
CA ARG A 187 11.06 18.76 -11.72
C ARG A 187 10.94 17.26 -12.04
N VAL A 188 9.87 16.61 -11.57
CA VAL A 188 9.65 15.17 -11.76
C VAL A 188 9.44 14.87 -13.26
N PRO A 189 10.18 13.94 -13.88
CA PRO A 189 9.99 13.58 -15.29
C PRO A 189 8.54 13.19 -15.63
N LEU A 190 8.07 13.61 -16.80
CA LEU A 190 6.68 13.41 -17.22
C LEU A 190 6.30 11.92 -17.36
N ASP A 191 7.23 11.07 -17.79
CA ASP A 191 7.03 9.63 -17.89
C ASP A 191 6.92 8.98 -16.51
N THR A 192 7.71 9.45 -15.53
CA THR A 192 7.60 9.06 -14.11
C THR A 192 6.22 9.43 -13.56
N ILE A 193 5.75 10.67 -13.81
CA ILE A 193 4.41 11.11 -13.40
C ILE A 193 3.33 10.22 -14.00
N ALA A 194 3.38 9.98 -15.32
CA ALA A 194 2.38 9.18 -16.01
C ALA A 194 2.32 7.75 -15.45
N ARG A 195 3.48 7.12 -15.26
CA ARG A 195 3.62 5.76 -14.74
C ARG A 195 3.04 5.61 -13.33
N HIS A 196 3.41 6.49 -12.41
CA HIS A 196 2.93 6.41 -11.03
C HIS A 196 1.47 6.86 -10.87
N ALA A 197 1.00 7.82 -11.67
CA ALA A 197 -0.41 8.18 -11.70
C ALA A 197 -1.27 7.00 -12.15
N ALA A 198 -0.83 6.28 -13.20
CA ALA A 198 -1.49 5.07 -13.65
C ALA A 198 -1.53 3.99 -12.55
N ILE A 199 -0.47 3.85 -11.74
CA ILE A 199 -0.47 2.91 -10.59
C ILE A 199 -1.52 3.28 -9.56
N VAL A 200 -1.60 4.57 -9.20
CA VAL A 200 -2.55 5.05 -8.18
C VAL A 200 -3.99 4.86 -8.66
N VAL A 201 -4.26 5.17 -9.94
CA VAL A 201 -5.59 5.02 -10.55
C VAL A 201 -5.99 3.58 -10.77
N GLU A 202 -5.09 2.73 -11.26
CA GLU A 202 -5.42 1.31 -11.44
C GLU A 202 -5.65 0.65 -10.08
N GLU A 203 -4.87 0.99 -9.05
CA GLU A 203 -5.06 0.46 -7.71
C GLU A 203 -6.44 0.85 -7.12
N SER A 204 -6.92 2.08 -7.35
CA SER A 204 -8.23 2.51 -6.84
C SER A 204 -9.43 1.82 -7.50
N ARG A 205 -9.24 1.18 -8.67
CA ARG A 205 -10.30 0.37 -9.30
C ARG A 205 -10.60 -0.91 -8.53
N TYR A 206 -9.63 -1.40 -7.75
CA TYR A 206 -9.72 -2.68 -7.05
C TYR A 206 -9.80 -2.55 -5.53
N TYR A 207 -9.38 -1.42 -4.97
CA TYR A 207 -9.31 -1.21 -3.53
C TYR A 207 -9.88 0.15 -3.14
N ASP A 208 -10.77 0.11 -2.16
CA ASP A 208 -11.31 1.28 -1.47
C ASP A 208 -10.86 1.24 -0.01
N LEU A 209 -9.97 2.17 0.34
CA LEU A 209 -9.41 2.24 1.69
C LEU A 209 -10.46 2.67 2.72
N ASP A 210 -11.41 3.54 2.38
CA ASP A 210 -12.40 4.02 3.36
C ASP A 210 -13.37 2.89 3.72
N THR A 211 -13.80 2.11 2.73
CA THR A 211 -14.58 0.89 2.99
C THR A 211 -13.78 -0.13 3.80
N THR A 212 -12.48 -0.28 3.53
CA THR A 212 -11.59 -1.17 4.29
C THR A 212 -11.47 -0.74 5.76
N LEU A 213 -11.29 0.56 5.99
CA LEU A 213 -11.20 1.14 7.33
C LEU A 213 -12.52 1.00 8.09
N ALA A 214 -13.67 1.18 7.44
CA ALA A 214 -14.97 0.98 8.04
C ALA A 214 -15.18 -0.46 8.55
N VAL A 215 -14.68 -1.47 7.83
CA VAL A 215 -14.69 -2.87 8.29
C VAL A 215 -13.86 -3.04 9.56
N LEU A 216 -12.62 -2.54 9.59
CA LEU A 216 -11.77 -2.66 10.77
C LEU A 216 -12.37 -1.96 11.98
N GLN A 217 -12.90 -0.75 11.79
CA GLN A 217 -13.53 0.02 12.86
C GLN A 217 -14.81 -0.64 13.38
N ARG A 218 -15.51 -1.40 12.55
CA ARG A 218 -16.73 -2.12 12.94
C ARG A 218 -16.45 -3.47 13.59
N HIS A 219 -15.47 -4.21 13.10
CA HIS A 219 -15.30 -5.63 13.44
C HIS A 219 -14.01 -5.93 14.23
N ALA A 220 -13.06 -5.00 14.28
CA ALA A 220 -11.77 -5.18 14.93
C ALA A 220 -11.28 -3.91 15.64
N VAL A 221 -12.18 -3.13 16.23
CA VAL A 221 -11.87 -1.81 16.83
C VAL A 221 -10.76 -1.89 17.89
N GLU A 222 -10.81 -2.89 18.77
CA GLU A 222 -9.82 -3.09 19.84
C GLU A 222 -8.47 -3.59 19.31
N ARG A 223 -8.48 -4.14 18.09
CA ARG A 223 -7.33 -4.74 17.42
C ARG A 223 -6.82 -3.90 16.25
N THR A 224 -7.26 -2.64 16.13
CA THR A 224 -6.89 -1.76 15.03
C THR A 224 -6.37 -0.41 15.53
N THR A 225 -5.29 0.06 14.92
CA THR A 225 -4.92 1.48 14.90
C THR A 225 -4.99 2.03 13.48
N VAL A 226 -5.54 3.23 13.33
CA VAL A 226 -5.51 3.99 12.07
C VAL A 226 -4.50 5.11 12.23
N VAL A 227 -3.47 5.11 11.39
CA VAL A 227 -2.42 6.13 11.39
C VAL A 227 -2.61 7.06 10.20
N ASP A 228 -2.56 8.36 10.49
CA ASP A 228 -2.56 9.39 9.46
C ASP A 228 -1.16 9.47 8.85
N ALA A 229 -1.02 8.81 7.70
CA ALA A 229 0.24 8.77 6.97
C ALA A 229 0.45 10.00 6.10
N GLU A 230 -0.40 11.03 6.11
CA GLU A 230 -0.11 12.35 5.53
C GLU A 230 0.51 13.28 6.56
N ALA A 231 0.01 13.22 7.81
CA ALA A 231 0.46 14.09 8.88
C ALA A 231 1.79 13.65 9.52
N LEU A 232 2.09 12.34 9.53
CA LEU A 232 3.22 11.79 10.25
C LEU A 232 4.43 11.50 9.34
N SER A 233 5.63 11.74 9.87
CA SER A 233 6.87 11.23 9.30
C SER A 233 6.95 9.69 9.44
N VAL A 234 7.88 9.05 8.74
CA VAL A 234 8.09 7.59 8.86
C VAL A 234 8.40 7.19 10.31
N ASP A 235 9.21 7.98 11.02
CA ASP A 235 9.50 7.75 12.44
C ASP A 235 8.27 7.95 13.33
N GLY A 236 7.44 8.95 13.03
CA GLY A 236 6.17 9.17 13.73
C GLY A 236 5.18 8.04 13.50
N LEU A 237 5.11 7.50 12.28
CA LEU A 237 4.30 6.33 11.94
C LEU A 237 4.78 5.09 12.70
N ALA A 238 6.09 4.86 12.71
CA ALA A 238 6.68 3.73 13.44
C ALA A 238 6.42 3.83 14.94
N GLU A 239 6.53 5.02 15.53
CA GLU A 239 6.22 5.21 16.96
C GLU A 239 4.73 5.03 17.25
N ALA A 240 3.83 5.56 16.42
CA ALA A 240 2.39 5.39 16.62
C ALA A 240 1.99 3.91 16.59
N VAL A 241 2.52 3.15 15.63
CA VAL A 241 2.30 1.70 15.51
C VAL A 241 2.93 0.96 16.68
N ALA A 242 4.15 1.33 17.09
CA ALA A 242 4.83 0.71 18.23
C ALA A 242 4.09 0.91 19.54
N ALA A 243 3.70 2.15 19.83
CA ALA A 243 2.94 2.51 21.02
C ALA A 243 1.59 1.78 21.08
N TYR A 244 0.92 1.63 19.93
CA TYR A 244 -0.28 0.82 19.81
C TYR A 244 -0.01 -0.65 20.16
N ALA A 245 0.98 -1.27 19.52
CA ALA A 245 1.30 -2.67 19.75
C ALA A 245 1.67 -2.97 21.22
N ARG A 246 2.49 -2.12 21.86
CA ARG A 246 2.86 -2.28 23.28
C ARG A 246 1.62 -2.31 24.17
N ARG A 247 0.72 -1.34 24.00
CA ARG A 247 -0.50 -1.22 24.80
C ARG A 247 -1.44 -2.43 24.62
N THR A 248 -1.49 -3.01 23.43
CA THR A 248 -2.40 -4.14 23.16
C THR A 248 -1.80 -5.49 23.55
N ILE A 249 -0.48 -5.64 23.52
CA ILE A 249 0.20 -6.92 23.85
C ILE A 249 0.50 -7.02 25.36
N ALA A 250 0.79 -5.91 26.03
CA ALA A 250 1.08 -5.85 27.46
C ALA A 250 0.16 -4.81 28.14
N PRO A 251 -1.13 -5.13 28.36
CA PRO A 251 -2.07 -4.18 28.97
C PRO A 251 -1.77 -3.86 30.45
N ASP A 252 -0.99 -4.69 31.14
CA ASP A 252 -0.77 -4.60 32.60
C ASP A 252 0.38 -3.66 33.03
N ASP A 253 1.13 -3.04 32.11
CA ASP A 253 2.22 -2.10 32.43
C ASP A 253 1.80 -0.61 32.37
N ALA A 254 0.50 -0.31 32.30
CA ALA A 254 0.03 1.07 32.44
C ALA A 254 0.27 1.53 33.89
N PRO A 255 1.02 2.62 34.14
CA PRO A 255 1.18 3.12 35.50
C PRO A 255 -0.21 3.47 36.04
N THR A 256 -0.63 2.76 37.09
CA THR A 256 -1.76 3.16 37.93
C THR A 256 -1.47 4.56 38.44
N ALA A 257 -2.25 5.53 37.97
CA ALA A 257 -2.27 6.89 38.47
C ALA A 257 -2.75 6.95 39.93
#